data_AF-A0A926DJH7-F1
#
_entry.id   AF-A0A926DJH7-F1
#
_cell.length_a   1.000
_cell.length_b   1.000
_cell.length_c   1.000
_cell.angle_alpha   90.00
_cell.angle_beta   90.00
_cell.angle_gamma   90.00
#
_symmetry.space_group_name_H-M   'P 1'
#
loop_
_entity.id
_entity.type
_entity.pdbx_description
1 polymer ?
#
loop_
_entity_poly.entity_id
_entity_poly.type
_entity_poly.pdbx_seq_one_letter_code
_entity_poly.pdbx_strand_id
1 'polypeptide(L)'
;MFSNKFGIEIEFTGITREQAAKVAAEFLGGSPCRAGGYYGTYTVTAPDQRVWKFMSDGSINCQKKQGSRIVNAGGSYSVELVSPVLTYREDIAALQGLVRRLKKAGGFANDSCGIHVHLDGGSHTPRSLWNFVNLVASRNDLFYKALQIPAERMRYCKKMDAYMVQKLNEVKPKTFEAIEQVWYSQYRGIRDTHYHDSRYHFLNLHSFFHGNRTVELRGFNSTLHAGKVRAYIVFALAMNHQALTQKYASYRKVQSENEKFAMRVYLVRIGLSGDEFKSCRQHLYEHLDGNAAWRYGSKENCRSRRRCPDEA
;
A
#
# COMPACT_ATOMS: atom_id res chain seq x y z
N MET A 1 -4.73 12.53 -12.03
CA MET A 1 -4.57 11.61 -10.88
C MET A 1 -5.21 10.24 -11.11
N PHE A 2 -6.53 10.14 -11.28
CA PHE A 2 -7.26 8.86 -11.28
C PHE A 2 -7.46 8.19 -12.66
N SER A 3 -6.56 8.46 -13.61
CA SER A 3 -6.56 7.87 -14.96
C SER A 3 -5.58 6.70 -15.09
N ASN A 4 -4.66 6.54 -14.14
CA ASN A 4 -3.67 5.47 -14.18
C ASN A 4 -4.30 4.14 -13.74
N LYS A 5 -3.86 3.06 -14.41
CA LYS A 5 -4.24 1.70 -14.07
C LYS A 5 -3.53 1.22 -12.81
N PHE A 6 -4.18 0.34 -12.07
CA PHE A 6 -3.60 -0.30 -10.89
C PHE A 6 -4.07 -1.75 -10.74
N GLY A 7 -3.31 -2.54 -10.01
CA GLY A 7 -3.73 -3.83 -9.47
C GLY A 7 -3.64 -3.82 -7.94
N ILE A 8 -4.37 -4.70 -7.28
CA ILE A 8 -4.31 -4.85 -5.83
C ILE A 8 -4.29 -6.32 -5.42
N GLU A 9 -3.44 -6.60 -4.45
CA GLU A 9 -3.37 -7.87 -3.73
C GLU A 9 -3.90 -7.62 -2.30
N ILE A 10 -4.84 -8.44 -1.84
CA ILE A 10 -5.42 -8.36 -0.49
C ILE A 10 -5.33 -9.73 0.17
N GLU A 11 -4.45 -9.85 1.17
CA GLU A 11 -4.27 -11.08 1.94
C GLU A 11 -5.26 -11.14 3.11
N PHE A 12 -5.89 -12.28 3.35
CA PHE A 12 -6.79 -12.49 4.48
C PHE A 12 -6.95 -13.98 4.81
N THR A 13 -7.62 -14.25 5.92
CA THR A 13 -7.98 -15.59 6.38
C THR A 13 -9.44 -15.61 6.85
N GLY A 14 -9.87 -16.63 7.59
CA GLY A 14 -11.23 -16.74 8.13
C GLY A 14 -12.20 -17.52 7.26
N ILE A 15 -12.01 -17.51 5.94
CA ILE A 15 -12.71 -18.34 4.96
C ILE A 15 -11.70 -19.03 4.05
N THR A 16 -12.10 -20.12 3.40
CA THR A 16 -11.23 -20.82 2.45
C THR A 16 -11.11 -20.08 1.12
N ARG A 17 -10.05 -20.34 0.36
CA ARG A 17 -9.90 -19.82 -1.02
C ARG A 17 -11.10 -20.15 -1.91
N GLU A 18 -11.63 -21.36 -1.78
CA GLU A 18 -12.81 -21.80 -2.51
C GLU A 18 -14.06 -20.98 -2.11
N GLN A 19 -14.28 -20.77 -0.81
CA GLN A 19 -15.38 -19.94 -0.32
C GLN A 19 -15.24 -18.49 -0.82
N ALA A 20 -14.04 -17.92 -0.76
CA ALA A 20 -13.78 -16.59 -1.29
C ALA A 20 -14.08 -16.48 -2.80
N ALA A 21 -13.66 -17.47 -3.59
CA ALA A 21 -13.96 -17.53 -5.02
C ALA A 21 -15.46 -17.67 -5.30
N LYS A 22 -16.20 -18.47 -4.53
CA LYS A 22 -17.67 -18.59 -4.66
C LYS A 22 -18.37 -17.26 -4.36
N VAL A 23 -17.98 -16.59 -3.26
CA VAL A 23 -18.51 -15.26 -2.89
C VAL A 23 -18.23 -14.23 -3.98
N ALA A 24 -17.04 -14.26 -4.57
CA ALA A 24 -16.67 -13.36 -5.64
C ALA A 24 -17.45 -13.65 -6.94
N ALA A 25 -17.61 -14.92 -7.30
CA ALA A 25 -18.39 -15.34 -8.46
C ALA A 25 -19.85 -14.88 -8.36
N GLU A 26 -20.49 -15.10 -7.21
CA GLU A 26 -21.86 -14.65 -6.96
C GLU A 26 -22.00 -13.13 -7.07
N PHE A 27 -21.05 -12.37 -6.51
CA PHE A 27 -21.11 -10.90 -6.53
C PHE A 27 -20.79 -10.30 -7.90
N LEU A 28 -19.82 -10.86 -8.61
CA LEU A 28 -19.34 -10.34 -9.90
C LEU A 28 -20.12 -10.89 -11.10
N GLY A 29 -21.01 -11.87 -10.89
CA GLY A 29 -21.74 -12.55 -11.97
C GLY A 29 -20.84 -13.46 -12.82
N GLY A 30 -19.79 -14.03 -12.21
CA GLY A 30 -18.83 -14.90 -12.88
C GLY A 30 -18.97 -16.37 -12.47
N SER A 31 -18.09 -17.22 -13.02
CA SER A 31 -18.00 -18.64 -12.65
C SER A 31 -16.66 -18.93 -11.97
N PRO A 32 -16.66 -19.59 -10.79
CA PRO A 32 -15.42 -19.97 -10.14
C PRO A 32 -14.82 -21.21 -10.82
N CYS A 33 -13.52 -21.18 -11.10
CA CYS A 33 -12.76 -22.30 -11.63
C CYS A 33 -11.57 -22.60 -10.73
N ARG A 34 -11.30 -23.89 -10.48
CA ARG A 34 -10.09 -24.31 -9.78
C ARG A 34 -8.97 -24.48 -10.79
N ALA A 35 -8.09 -23.48 -10.89
CA ALA A 35 -6.92 -23.51 -11.77
C ALA A 35 -5.81 -24.45 -11.26
N GLY A 36 -5.78 -24.75 -9.95
CA GLY A 36 -4.80 -25.66 -9.36
C GLY A 36 -3.41 -25.03 -9.21
N GLY A 37 -2.35 -25.82 -9.44
CA GLY A 37 -0.96 -25.40 -9.29
C GLY A 37 -0.46 -25.32 -7.84
N TYR A 38 0.81 -24.95 -7.67
CA TYR A 38 1.50 -24.88 -6.37
C TYR A 38 0.73 -24.04 -5.33
N TYR A 39 0.12 -22.93 -5.78
CA TYR A 39 -0.62 -22.02 -4.91
C TYR A 39 -2.10 -22.42 -4.67
N GLY A 40 -2.57 -23.53 -5.25
CA GLY A 40 -3.96 -23.99 -5.12
C GLY A 40 -4.96 -22.91 -5.54
N THR A 41 -4.73 -22.30 -6.70
CA THR A 41 -5.41 -21.09 -7.17
C THR A 41 -6.84 -21.38 -7.61
N TYR A 42 -7.74 -20.48 -7.23
CA TYR A 42 -9.09 -20.35 -7.79
C TYR A 42 -9.17 -19.06 -8.61
N THR A 43 -9.89 -19.10 -9.72
CA THR A 43 -10.14 -17.96 -10.59
C THR A 43 -11.63 -17.70 -10.71
N VAL A 44 -12.01 -16.44 -10.89
CA VAL A 44 -13.36 -16.01 -11.22
C VAL A 44 -13.26 -15.09 -12.43
N THR A 45 -13.77 -15.57 -13.56
CA THR A 45 -13.89 -14.75 -14.78
C THR A 45 -15.21 -13.99 -14.71
N ALA A 46 -15.13 -12.67 -14.61
CA ALA A 46 -16.30 -11.79 -14.62
C ALA A 46 -16.86 -11.63 -16.06
N PRO A 47 -18.09 -11.11 -16.24
CA PRO A 47 -18.71 -10.94 -17.57
C PRO A 47 -17.87 -10.10 -18.54
N ASP A 48 -17.09 -9.16 -18.01
CA ASP A 48 -16.14 -8.33 -18.76
C ASP A 48 -14.84 -9.06 -19.16
N GLN A 49 -14.79 -10.38 -19.00
CA GLN A 49 -13.66 -11.26 -19.27
C GLN A 49 -12.43 -11.04 -18.39
N ARG A 50 -12.49 -10.14 -17.40
CA ARG A 50 -11.39 -9.94 -16.46
C ARG A 50 -11.40 -11.02 -15.40
N VAL A 51 -10.20 -11.50 -15.06
CA VAL A 51 -10.00 -12.62 -14.14
C VAL A 51 -9.57 -12.12 -12.77
N TRP A 52 -10.34 -12.45 -11.75
CA TRP A 52 -9.99 -12.31 -10.34
C TRP A 52 -9.39 -13.62 -9.83
N LYS A 53 -8.31 -13.56 -9.06
CA LYS A 53 -7.65 -14.77 -8.55
C LYS A 53 -7.68 -14.81 -7.02
N PHE A 54 -7.76 -16.02 -6.49
CA PHE A 54 -7.66 -16.33 -5.06
C PHE A 54 -6.61 -17.42 -4.90
N MET A 55 -5.47 -17.08 -4.34
CA MET A 55 -4.31 -17.98 -4.26
C MET A 55 -3.74 -18.06 -2.84
N SER A 56 -2.92 -19.08 -2.59
CA SER A 56 -2.24 -19.21 -1.31
C SER A 56 -1.05 -18.27 -1.26
N ASP A 57 -0.88 -17.57 -0.13
CA ASP A 57 0.38 -16.95 0.25
C ASP A 57 0.94 -17.65 1.51
N GLY A 58 2.23 -18.02 1.43
CA GLY A 58 2.90 -18.81 2.47
C GLY A 58 3.20 -18.03 3.76
N SER A 59 3.11 -16.70 3.73
CA SER A 59 3.33 -15.84 4.90
C SER A 59 2.11 -15.70 5.80
N ILE A 60 0.92 -16.14 5.35
CA ILE A 60 -0.33 -15.99 6.10
C ILE A 60 -0.47 -17.04 7.20
N ASN A 61 -0.53 -16.57 8.45
CA ASN A 61 -0.94 -17.36 9.61
C ASN A 61 -2.45 -17.65 9.51
N CYS A 62 -2.78 -18.86 9.05
CA CYS A 62 -4.15 -19.27 8.76
C CYS A 62 -5.00 -19.40 10.04
N GLN A 63 -6.12 -18.70 10.08
CA GLN A 63 -7.05 -18.71 11.22
C GLN A 63 -8.49 -18.77 10.75
N LYS A 64 -9.38 -19.26 11.62
CA LYS A 64 -10.83 -19.25 11.39
C LYS A 64 -11.59 -18.92 12.66
N LYS A 65 -12.83 -18.47 12.50
CA LYS A 65 -13.75 -18.33 13.62
C LYS A 65 -14.39 -19.66 13.95
N GLN A 66 -14.39 -20.03 15.22
CA GLN A 66 -15.14 -21.14 15.79
C GLN A 66 -15.96 -20.59 16.96
N GLY A 67 -17.24 -20.33 16.72
CA GLY A 67 -18.07 -19.54 17.63
C GLY A 67 -17.50 -18.13 17.80
N SER A 68 -17.25 -17.72 19.04
CA SER A 68 -16.66 -16.42 19.38
C SER A 68 -15.12 -16.41 19.36
N ARG A 69 -14.46 -17.58 19.21
CA ARG A 69 -13.00 -17.71 19.29
C ARG A 69 -12.36 -17.73 17.91
N ILE A 70 -11.15 -17.19 17.83
CA ILE A 70 -10.26 -17.35 16.67
C ILE A 70 -9.33 -18.52 16.97
N VAL A 71 -9.27 -19.50 16.06
CA VAL A 71 -8.44 -20.70 16.18
C VAL A 71 -7.59 -20.87 14.92
N ASN A 72 -6.48 -21.60 15.03
CA ASN A 72 -5.65 -21.94 13.87
C ASN A 72 -6.43 -22.76 12.83
N ALA A 73 -6.10 -22.55 11.57
CA ALA A 73 -6.72 -23.22 10.44
C ALA A 73 -5.65 -23.80 9.49
N GLY A 74 -6.08 -24.73 8.62
CA GLY A 74 -5.21 -25.31 7.61
C GLY A 74 -4.94 -24.35 6.45
N GLY A 75 -3.98 -24.71 5.59
CA GLY A 75 -3.51 -23.87 4.48
C GLY A 75 -4.58 -23.50 3.44
N SER A 76 -5.76 -24.12 3.43
CA SER A 76 -6.90 -23.70 2.58
C SER A 76 -7.47 -22.34 2.96
N TYR A 77 -7.16 -21.84 4.17
CA TYR A 77 -7.55 -20.53 4.70
C TYR A 77 -6.48 -19.45 4.48
N SER A 78 -5.38 -19.75 3.78
CA SER A 78 -4.47 -18.74 3.26
C SER A 78 -5.07 -18.18 1.98
N VAL A 79 -5.52 -16.92 1.99
CA VAL A 79 -6.21 -16.33 0.85
C VAL A 79 -5.57 -14.99 0.48
N GLU A 80 -5.00 -14.93 -0.71
CA GLU A 80 -4.62 -13.68 -1.38
C GLU A 80 -5.58 -13.46 -2.55
N LEU A 81 -6.37 -12.38 -2.47
CA LEU A 81 -7.14 -11.87 -3.59
C LEU A 81 -6.23 -11.05 -4.49
N VAL A 82 -6.09 -11.45 -5.76
CA VAL A 82 -5.37 -10.68 -6.79
C VAL A 82 -6.38 -10.16 -7.80
N SER A 83 -6.49 -8.84 -7.90
CA SER A 83 -7.40 -8.20 -8.85
C SER A 83 -6.90 -8.33 -10.29
N PRO A 84 -7.80 -8.22 -11.30
CA PRO A 84 -7.38 -7.84 -12.64
C PRO A 84 -6.83 -6.40 -12.64
N VAL A 85 -6.40 -5.91 -13.79
CA VAL A 85 -6.04 -4.51 -13.96
C VAL A 85 -7.31 -3.65 -13.86
N LEU A 86 -7.29 -2.66 -12.95
CA LEU A 86 -8.41 -1.82 -12.60
C LEU A 86 -8.14 -0.34 -12.93
N THR A 87 -9.21 0.43 -13.10
CA THR A 87 -9.19 1.90 -13.07
C THR A 87 -9.99 2.41 -11.88
N TYR A 88 -9.59 3.55 -11.32
CA TYR A 88 -10.25 4.06 -10.11
C TYR A 88 -11.71 4.42 -10.35
N ARG A 89 -12.01 5.06 -11.49
CA ARG A 89 -13.36 5.58 -11.77
C ARG A 89 -14.36 4.47 -12.05
N GLU A 90 -13.93 3.42 -12.73
CA GLU A 90 -14.83 2.35 -13.17
C GLU A 90 -14.96 1.26 -12.09
N ASP A 91 -13.86 0.91 -11.42
CA ASP A 91 -13.81 -0.35 -10.67
C ASP A 91 -13.83 -0.21 -9.14
N ILE A 92 -13.60 0.98 -8.59
CA ILE A 92 -13.47 1.13 -7.13
C ILE A 92 -14.74 0.68 -6.40
N ALA A 93 -15.92 0.94 -6.97
CA ALA A 93 -17.20 0.54 -6.38
C ALA A 93 -17.34 -0.99 -6.32
N ALA A 94 -16.99 -1.68 -7.41
CA ALA A 94 -17.01 -3.14 -7.49
C ALA A 94 -16.01 -3.76 -6.49
N LEU A 95 -14.77 -3.26 -6.46
CA LEU A 95 -13.75 -3.73 -5.51
C LEU A 95 -14.20 -3.53 -4.06
N GLN A 96 -14.73 -2.35 -3.70
CA GLN A 96 -15.27 -2.11 -2.37
C GLN A 96 -16.47 -3.02 -2.05
N GLY A 97 -17.33 -3.31 -3.03
CA GLY A 97 -18.42 -4.26 -2.90
C GLY A 97 -17.93 -5.67 -2.58
N LEU A 98 -16.95 -6.15 -3.34
CA LEU A 98 -16.33 -7.46 -3.14
C LEU A 98 -15.68 -7.58 -1.75
N VAL A 99 -14.89 -6.58 -1.33
CA VAL A 99 -14.28 -6.55 0.00
C VAL A 99 -15.34 -6.66 1.11
N ARG A 100 -16.48 -5.97 0.98
CA ARG A 100 -17.58 -6.07 1.96
C ARG A 100 -18.20 -7.47 1.97
N ARG A 101 -18.36 -8.10 0.81
CA ARG A 101 -18.92 -9.46 0.68
C ARG A 101 -17.98 -10.50 1.30
N LEU A 102 -16.67 -10.41 1.04
CA LEU A 102 -15.67 -11.28 1.66
C LEU A 102 -15.66 -11.14 3.18
N LYS A 103 -15.73 -9.90 3.70
CA LYS A 103 -15.88 -9.67 5.15
C LYS A 103 -17.16 -10.28 5.70
N LYS A 104 -18.30 -10.09 5.02
CA LYS A 104 -19.60 -10.63 5.44
C LYS A 104 -19.61 -12.16 5.44
N ALA A 105 -18.89 -12.79 4.53
CA ALA A 105 -18.72 -14.24 4.47
C ALA A 105 -17.89 -14.82 5.62
N GLY A 106 -17.28 -13.97 6.46
CA GLY A 106 -16.49 -14.39 7.62
C GLY A 106 -14.99 -14.17 7.46
N GLY A 107 -14.54 -13.60 6.33
CA GLY A 107 -13.14 -13.26 6.12
C GLY A 107 -12.67 -12.17 7.08
N PHE A 108 -11.42 -12.26 7.52
CA PHE A 108 -10.75 -11.24 8.33
C PHE A 108 -9.23 -11.28 8.09
N ALA A 109 -8.55 -10.17 8.40
CA ALA A 109 -7.09 -10.09 8.36
C ALA A 109 -6.52 -10.19 9.78
N ASN A 110 -5.31 -10.73 9.89
CA ASN A 110 -4.48 -10.69 11.10
C ASN A 110 -3.12 -10.06 10.76
N ASP A 111 -2.20 -10.03 11.73
CA ASP A 111 -0.94 -9.28 11.61
C ASP A 111 0.04 -9.86 10.59
N SER A 112 -0.20 -11.10 10.13
CA SER A 112 0.58 -11.69 9.03
C SER A 112 0.15 -11.22 7.64
N CYS A 113 -1.03 -10.59 7.50
CA CYS A 113 -1.60 -10.23 6.21
C CYS A 113 -1.22 -8.82 5.74
N GLY A 114 -0.90 -8.69 4.45
CA GLY A 114 -0.62 -7.45 3.73
C GLY A 114 -1.65 -7.05 2.68
N ILE A 115 -1.58 -5.78 2.26
CA ILE A 115 -2.15 -5.30 1.01
C ILE A 115 -1.01 -4.72 0.17
N HIS A 116 -0.95 -5.12 -1.10
CA HIS A 116 -0.01 -4.56 -2.07
C HIS A 116 -0.78 -3.85 -3.18
N VAL A 117 -0.36 -2.63 -3.53
CA VAL A 117 -0.93 -1.89 -4.66
C VAL A 117 0.12 -1.78 -5.75
N HIS A 118 -0.20 -2.31 -6.93
CA HIS A 118 0.64 -2.27 -8.11
C HIS A 118 0.17 -1.13 -9.01
N LEU A 119 1.07 -0.20 -9.31
CA LEU A 119 0.80 0.97 -10.15
C LEU A 119 1.42 0.73 -11.52
N ASP A 120 0.68 1.06 -12.58
CA ASP A 120 1.20 1.00 -13.94
C ASP A 120 2.46 1.88 -14.08
N GLY A 121 3.57 1.24 -14.47
CA GLY A 121 4.87 1.88 -14.61
C GLY A 121 5.09 2.53 -15.98
N GLY A 122 4.21 2.31 -16.96
CA GLY A 122 4.46 2.67 -18.36
C GLY A 122 4.74 4.16 -18.61
N SER A 123 4.16 5.05 -17.81
CA SER A 123 4.36 6.50 -17.93
C SER A 123 5.58 7.03 -17.16
N HIS A 124 6.29 6.19 -16.42
CA HIS A 124 7.45 6.64 -15.68
C HIS A 124 8.62 6.97 -16.61
N THR A 125 9.39 7.95 -16.16
CA THR A 125 10.74 8.30 -16.63
C THR A 125 11.74 8.05 -15.50
N PRO A 126 13.06 7.99 -15.78
CA PRO A 126 14.08 7.88 -14.73
C PRO A 126 13.93 8.96 -13.65
N ARG A 127 13.67 10.21 -14.06
CA ARG A 127 13.36 11.34 -13.17
C ARG A 127 12.18 11.04 -12.24
N SER A 128 11.09 10.51 -12.77
CA SER A 128 9.89 10.26 -11.97
C SER A 128 10.07 9.11 -10.98
N LEU A 129 10.83 8.05 -11.32
CA LEU A 129 11.14 6.98 -10.37
C LEU A 129 12.05 7.49 -9.25
N TRP A 130 13.05 8.29 -9.61
CA TRP A 130 13.90 8.96 -8.62
C TRP A 130 13.07 9.84 -7.68
N ASN A 131 12.13 10.61 -8.22
CA ASN A 131 11.20 11.38 -7.40
C ASN A 131 10.36 10.48 -6.49
N PHE A 132 9.86 9.35 -6.98
CA PHE A 132 9.07 8.42 -6.18
C PHE A 132 9.88 7.92 -4.97
N VAL A 133 11.11 7.46 -5.20
CA VAL A 133 12.03 7.05 -4.14
C VAL A 133 12.21 8.16 -3.11
N ASN A 134 12.50 9.39 -3.55
CA ASN A 134 12.71 10.52 -2.65
C ASN A 134 11.44 10.94 -1.89
N LEU A 135 10.27 10.87 -2.51
CA LEU A 135 8.97 11.17 -1.89
C LEU A 135 8.65 10.21 -0.75
N VAL A 136 8.94 8.92 -0.95
CA VAL A 136 8.80 7.89 0.08
C VAL A 136 9.86 8.08 1.17
N ALA A 137 11.13 8.20 0.79
CA ALA A 137 12.25 8.32 1.74
C ALA A 137 12.09 9.51 2.70
N SER A 138 11.72 10.69 2.18
CA SER A 138 11.53 11.91 3.00
C SER A 138 10.40 11.82 4.03
N ARG A 139 9.50 10.85 3.90
CA ARG A 139 8.30 10.67 4.74
C ARG A 139 8.19 9.27 5.34
N ASN A 140 9.25 8.46 5.29
CA ASN A 140 9.25 7.08 5.79
C ASN A 140 8.61 6.99 7.18
N ASP A 141 9.10 7.72 8.17
CA ASP A 141 8.60 7.60 9.55
C ASP A 141 7.12 7.95 9.67
N LEU A 142 6.67 8.99 8.94
CA LEU A 142 5.28 9.42 8.92
C LEU A 142 4.38 8.32 8.32
N PHE A 143 4.79 7.72 7.19
CA PHE A 143 4.02 6.65 6.55
C PHE A 143 4.00 5.36 7.38
N TYR A 144 5.13 5.00 7.99
CA TYR A 144 5.22 3.80 8.83
C TYR A 144 4.29 3.89 10.04
N LYS A 145 4.26 5.04 10.71
CA LYS A 145 3.37 5.27 11.85
C LYS A 145 1.91 5.37 11.42
N ALA A 146 1.62 6.10 10.34
CA ALA A 146 0.26 6.23 9.80
C ALA A 146 -0.36 4.90 9.41
N LEU A 147 0.42 4.01 8.79
CA LEU A 147 -0.03 2.70 8.32
C LEU A 147 0.10 1.61 9.40
N GLN A 148 0.62 1.96 10.58
CA GLN A 148 0.85 1.06 11.72
C GLN A 148 1.67 -0.18 11.35
N ILE A 149 2.70 -0.04 10.53
CA ILE A 149 3.50 -1.19 10.07
C ILE A 149 4.22 -1.80 11.29
N PRO A 150 3.90 -3.04 11.70
CA PRO A 150 4.47 -3.65 12.89
C PRO A 150 5.95 -4.03 12.66
N ALA A 151 6.71 -4.11 13.75
CA ALA A 151 8.14 -4.40 13.71
C ALA A 151 8.46 -5.74 13.01
N GLU A 152 7.61 -6.75 13.18
CA GLU A 152 7.74 -8.07 12.53
C GLU A 152 7.60 -8.00 11.00
N ARG A 153 6.79 -7.09 10.46
CA ARG A 153 6.68 -6.86 9.01
C ARG A 153 7.85 -6.06 8.45
N MET A 154 8.74 -5.50 9.28
CA MET A 154 9.94 -4.82 8.78
C MET A 154 10.85 -5.73 7.97
N ARG A 155 10.77 -7.06 8.14
CA ARG A 155 11.49 -8.01 7.28
C ARG A 155 10.98 -8.01 5.84
N TYR A 156 9.67 -7.84 5.65
CA TYR A 156 8.96 -7.94 4.37
C TYR A 156 8.52 -6.57 3.79
N CYS A 157 8.61 -5.50 4.59
CA CYS A 157 8.39 -4.11 4.22
C CYS A 157 9.38 -3.23 4.99
N LYS A 158 10.63 -3.18 4.52
CA LYS A 158 11.70 -2.34 5.06
C LYS A 158 11.47 -0.88 4.67
N LYS A 159 11.93 0.04 5.52
CA LYS A 159 12.07 1.45 5.14
C LYS A 159 12.92 1.53 3.88
N MET A 160 12.74 2.59 3.08
CA MET A 160 13.67 2.83 1.98
C MET A 160 15.11 2.80 2.51
N ASP A 161 15.95 1.99 1.87
CA ASP A 161 17.35 1.82 2.26
C ASP A 161 18.07 3.18 2.17
N ALA A 162 18.57 3.66 3.30
CA ALA A 162 19.25 4.94 3.40
C ALA A 162 20.47 5.01 2.47
N TYR A 163 21.22 3.91 2.34
CA TYR A 163 22.37 3.83 1.45
C TYR A 163 21.92 3.91 -0.01
N MET A 164 20.89 3.14 -0.40
CA MET A 164 20.33 3.19 -1.76
C MET A 164 19.83 4.60 -2.10
N VAL A 165 19.13 5.27 -1.18
CA VAL A 165 18.64 6.65 -1.37
C VAL A 165 19.81 7.63 -1.51
N GLN A 166 20.84 7.54 -0.67
CA GLN A 166 22.04 8.38 -0.75
C GLN A 166 22.73 8.21 -2.11
N LYS A 167 23.05 6.97 -2.47
CA LYS A 167 23.72 6.64 -3.73
C LYS A 167 22.93 7.11 -4.95
N LEU A 168 21.60 6.98 -4.92
CA LEU A 168 20.72 7.47 -5.99
C LEU A 168 20.80 9.00 -6.15
N ASN A 169 20.92 9.74 -5.05
CA ASN A 169 21.02 11.20 -5.05
C ASN A 169 22.45 11.72 -5.31
N GLU A 170 23.47 10.91 -5.12
CA GLU A 170 24.86 11.16 -5.53
C GLU A 170 25.04 10.96 -7.04
N VAL A 171 24.62 9.80 -7.55
CA VAL A 171 24.77 9.43 -8.97
C VAL A 171 23.86 10.26 -9.87
N LYS A 172 22.66 10.63 -9.41
CA LYS A 172 21.63 11.37 -10.18
C LYS A 172 21.36 10.74 -11.56
N PRO A 173 21.00 9.44 -11.60
CA PRO A 173 20.93 8.68 -12.84
C PRO A 173 19.93 9.28 -13.84
N LYS A 174 20.29 9.20 -15.13
CA LYS A 174 19.48 9.72 -16.25
C LYS A 174 18.78 8.64 -17.06
N THR A 175 19.11 7.37 -16.82
CA THR A 175 18.55 6.21 -17.52
C THR A 175 17.94 5.22 -16.53
N PHE A 176 17.11 4.29 -17.02
CA PHE A 176 16.51 3.26 -16.17
C PHE A 176 17.55 2.26 -15.69
N GLU A 177 18.50 1.91 -16.55
CA GLU A 177 19.59 0.96 -16.26
C GLU A 177 20.45 1.49 -15.12
N ALA A 178 20.73 2.80 -15.09
CA ALA A 178 21.48 3.40 -13.99
C ALA A 178 20.71 3.40 -12.67
N ILE A 179 19.38 3.57 -12.70
CA ILE A 179 18.53 3.41 -11.49
C ILE A 179 18.53 1.95 -11.04
N GLU A 180 18.39 1.02 -11.97
CA GLU A 180 18.42 -0.42 -11.71
C GLU A 180 19.73 -0.83 -11.03
N GLN A 181 20.88 -0.39 -11.56
CA GLN A 181 22.18 -0.67 -10.96
C GLN A 181 22.29 -0.17 -9.52
N VAL A 182 21.76 1.02 -9.23
CA VAL A 182 21.70 1.53 -7.84
C VAL A 182 20.78 0.69 -6.98
N TRP A 183 19.58 0.35 -7.48
CA TRP A 183 18.58 -0.47 -6.79
C TRP A 183 19.14 -1.83 -6.35
N TYR A 184 19.93 -2.48 -7.20
CA TYR A 184 20.54 -3.78 -6.89
C TYR A 184 21.91 -3.71 -6.23
N SER A 185 22.48 -2.52 -5.99
CA SER A 185 23.89 -2.38 -5.60
C SER A 185 24.28 -2.97 -4.24
N GLN A 186 23.32 -3.31 -3.39
CA GLN A 186 23.54 -3.99 -2.10
C GLN A 186 23.13 -5.47 -2.12
N TYR A 187 22.61 -5.95 -3.24
CA TYR A 187 22.07 -7.29 -3.36
C TYR A 187 22.99 -8.17 -4.17
N ARG A 188 23.11 -9.44 -3.73
CA ARG A 188 23.80 -10.50 -4.44
C ARG A 188 22.75 -11.48 -4.97
N GLY A 189 23.02 -12.13 -6.09
CA GLY A 189 22.12 -13.11 -6.70
C GLY A 189 21.61 -12.71 -8.07
N ILE A 190 20.77 -13.58 -8.65
CA ILE A 190 20.22 -13.42 -10.00
C ILE A 190 19.02 -12.47 -9.93
N ARG A 191 19.11 -11.34 -10.63
CA ARG A 191 18.10 -10.27 -10.62
C ARG A 191 16.75 -10.69 -11.18
N ASP A 192 16.72 -11.72 -12.04
CA ASP A 192 15.48 -12.23 -12.66
C ASP A 192 14.70 -13.20 -11.75
N THR A 193 15.17 -13.45 -10.53
CA THR A 193 14.48 -14.34 -9.59
C THR A 193 13.25 -13.64 -9.04
N HIS A 194 12.07 -14.29 -9.14
CA HIS A 194 10.82 -13.75 -8.62
C HIS A 194 10.92 -13.35 -7.14
N TYR A 195 11.54 -14.15 -6.29
CA TYR A 195 11.75 -13.86 -4.86
C TYR A 195 13.13 -13.24 -4.60
N HIS A 196 13.37 -12.04 -5.12
CA HIS A 196 14.61 -11.29 -4.87
C HIS A 196 14.55 -10.43 -3.59
N ASP A 197 15.63 -10.36 -2.82
CA ASP A 197 15.69 -9.65 -1.53
C ASP A 197 15.43 -8.13 -1.62
N SER A 198 15.65 -7.54 -2.80
CA SER A 198 15.36 -6.12 -3.06
C SER A 198 13.88 -5.78 -3.10
N ARG A 199 12.98 -6.78 -3.07
CA ARG A 199 11.53 -6.57 -3.10
C ARG A 199 10.96 -5.98 -1.82
N TYR A 200 11.60 -6.24 -0.69
CA TYR A 200 11.02 -6.03 0.63
C TYR A 200 11.19 -4.60 1.14
N HIS A 201 10.80 -3.60 0.35
CA HIS A 201 10.74 -2.20 0.73
C HIS A 201 9.31 -1.66 0.58
N PHE A 202 8.98 -0.58 1.31
CA PHE A 202 7.68 0.09 1.18
C PHE A 202 7.31 0.39 -0.28
N LEU A 203 8.27 0.96 -1.02
CA LEU A 203 8.23 1.11 -2.46
C LEU A 203 9.12 0.02 -3.05
N ASN A 204 8.58 -0.82 -3.93
CA ASN A 204 9.32 -1.88 -4.61
C ASN A 204 9.37 -1.61 -6.12
N LEU A 205 10.59 -1.54 -6.67
CA LEU A 205 10.86 -1.36 -8.10
C LEU A 205 11.27 -2.65 -8.82
N HIS A 206 11.33 -3.80 -8.13
CA HIS A 206 11.73 -5.06 -8.75
C HIS A 206 10.79 -5.46 -9.90
N SER A 207 9.46 -5.38 -9.70
CA SER A 207 8.48 -5.65 -10.76
C SER A 207 8.56 -4.64 -11.92
N PHE A 208 9.11 -3.44 -11.67
CA PHE A 208 9.34 -2.45 -12.72
C PHE A 208 10.48 -2.88 -13.66
N PHE A 209 11.52 -3.51 -13.12
CA PHE A 209 12.71 -3.90 -13.89
C PHE A 209 12.64 -5.33 -14.44
N HIS A 210 12.15 -6.31 -13.68
CA HIS A 210 12.15 -7.74 -14.05
C HIS A 210 10.75 -8.38 -13.98
N GLY A 211 9.69 -7.57 -14.00
CA GLY A 211 8.32 -8.06 -13.95
C GLY A 211 7.42 -7.35 -14.94
N ASN A 212 6.19 -7.05 -14.53
CA ASN A 212 5.15 -6.51 -15.39
C ASN A 212 5.25 -5.00 -15.60
N ARG A 213 6.44 -4.41 -15.45
CA ARG A 213 6.69 -2.96 -15.50
C ARG A 213 5.78 -2.19 -14.53
N THR A 214 5.59 -2.70 -13.31
CA THR A 214 4.76 -2.04 -12.28
C THR A 214 5.58 -1.51 -11.11
N VAL A 215 5.14 -0.40 -10.52
CA VAL A 215 5.67 0.11 -9.26
C VAL A 215 4.77 -0.37 -8.12
N GLU A 216 5.32 -1.10 -7.17
CA GLU A 216 4.54 -1.72 -6.09
C GLU A 216 4.70 -0.96 -4.78
N LEU A 217 3.60 -0.76 -4.05
CA LEU A 217 3.58 -0.26 -2.67
C LEU A 217 3.11 -1.37 -1.72
N ARG A 218 4.01 -1.83 -0.83
CA ARG A 218 3.81 -3.03 0.02
C ARG A 218 3.45 -2.74 1.48
N GLY A 219 3.51 -1.49 1.92
CA GLY A 219 3.43 -1.14 3.35
C GLY A 219 2.04 -1.05 3.95
N PHE A 220 0.99 -1.53 3.27
CA PHE A 220 -0.36 -1.47 3.81
C PHE A 220 -0.64 -2.70 4.68
N ASN A 221 -1.10 -2.48 5.91
CA ASN A 221 -1.67 -3.57 6.73
C ASN A 221 -2.98 -4.04 6.13
N SER A 222 -3.16 -5.35 6.02
CA SER A 222 -4.37 -5.88 5.42
C SER A 222 -5.62 -5.56 6.24
N THR A 223 -6.73 -5.50 5.54
CA THR A 223 -8.05 -5.26 6.11
C THR A 223 -9.12 -5.61 5.09
N LEU A 224 -10.26 -6.12 5.57
CA LEU A 224 -11.48 -6.19 4.77
C LEU A 224 -12.44 -5.02 5.07
N HIS A 225 -11.89 -3.86 5.48
CA HIS A 225 -12.62 -2.61 5.58
C HIS A 225 -12.56 -1.84 4.26
N ALA A 226 -13.64 -1.86 3.49
CA ALA A 226 -13.68 -1.27 2.14
C ALA A 226 -13.30 0.23 2.09
N GLY A 227 -13.57 1.00 3.14
CA GLY A 227 -13.14 2.41 3.23
C GLY A 227 -11.64 2.58 3.38
N LYS A 228 -10.98 1.66 4.11
CA LYS A 228 -9.53 1.70 4.37
C LYS A 228 -8.76 1.19 3.13
N VAL A 229 -9.26 0.14 2.48
CA VAL A 229 -8.77 -0.32 1.17
C VAL A 229 -8.83 0.81 0.12
N ARG A 230 -9.96 1.52 0.02
CA ARG A 230 -10.07 2.69 -0.87
C ARG A 230 -9.05 3.77 -0.52
N ALA A 231 -8.84 4.05 0.78
CA ALA A 231 -7.88 5.06 1.20
C ALA A 231 -6.45 4.73 0.74
N TYR A 232 -6.04 3.45 0.84
CA TYR A 232 -4.73 2.99 0.37
C TYR A 232 -4.57 3.13 -1.14
N ILE A 233 -5.57 2.75 -1.93
CA ILE A 233 -5.56 2.89 -3.39
C ILE A 233 -5.46 4.36 -3.80
N VAL A 234 -6.30 5.22 -3.20
CA VAL A 234 -6.29 6.67 -3.48
C VAL A 234 -4.92 7.26 -3.13
N PHE A 235 -4.35 6.86 -2.00
CA PHE A 235 -3.02 7.31 -1.59
C PHE A 235 -1.93 6.87 -2.57
N ALA A 236 -1.94 5.60 -2.98
CA ALA A 236 -1.01 5.04 -3.97
C ALA A 236 -1.08 5.79 -5.31
N LEU A 237 -2.29 6.00 -5.83
CA LEU A 237 -2.53 6.72 -7.09
C LEU A 237 -2.09 8.19 -7.00
N ALA A 238 -2.32 8.85 -5.86
CA ALA A 238 -1.91 10.24 -5.64
C ALA A 238 -0.38 10.38 -5.54
N MET A 239 0.29 9.47 -4.82
CA MET A 239 1.76 9.42 -4.77
C MET A 239 2.35 9.17 -6.17
N ASN A 240 1.75 8.25 -6.92
CA ASN A 240 2.18 7.96 -8.28
C ASN A 240 2.10 9.21 -9.17
N HIS A 241 0.94 9.87 -9.15
CA HIS A 241 0.72 11.11 -9.88
C HIS A 241 1.71 12.22 -9.49
N GLN A 242 2.00 12.37 -8.19
CA GLN A 242 3.01 13.31 -7.72
C GLN A 242 4.39 12.98 -8.27
N ALA A 243 4.80 11.71 -8.24
CA ALA A 243 6.10 11.27 -8.76
C ALA A 243 6.27 11.56 -10.26
N LEU A 244 5.22 11.33 -11.05
CA LEU A 244 5.19 11.59 -12.50
C LEU A 244 5.29 13.09 -12.83
N THR A 245 4.54 13.92 -12.12
CA THR A 245 4.37 15.34 -12.45
C THR A 245 5.40 16.26 -11.81
N GLN A 246 5.90 15.93 -10.62
CA GLN A 246 6.80 16.79 -9.88
C GLN A 246 8.17 16.91 -10.57
N LYS A 247 8.72 18.13 -10.67
CA LYS A 247 10.05 18.36 -11.29
C LYS A 247 11.17 17.70 -10.49
N TYR A 248 11.16 17.89 -9.18
CA TYR A 248 12.17 17.37 -8.24
C TYR A 248 11.53 17.10 -6.88
N ALA A 249 11.89 15.98 -6.25
CA ALA A 249 11.55 15.67 -4.86
C ALA A 249 12.82 15.54 -4.01
N SER A 250 12.82 16.16 -2.82
CA SER A 250 13.90 15.99 -1.84
C SER A 250 13.71 14.71 -1.04
N TYR A 251 14.80 13.99 -0.76
CA TYR A 251 14.84 12.83 0.13
C TYR A 251 15.02 13.21 1.61
N ARG A 252 15.29 14.49 1.91
CA ARG A 252 15.51 14.95 3.29
C ARG A 252 14.26 14.71 4.12
N LYS A 253 14.44 14.14 5.31
CA LYS A 253 13.37 13.84 6.25
C LYS A 253 12.59 15.12 6.57
N VAL A 254 11.27 15.06 6.42
CA VAL A 254 10.39 16.15 6.82
C VAL A 254 10.35 16.19 8.34
N GLN A 255 10.84 17.28 8.94
CA GLN A 255 10.62 17.53 10.37
C GLN A 255 9.17 17.98 10.58
N SER A 256 8.46 17.35 11.51
CA SER A 256 7.10 17.75 11.87
C SER A 256 6.94 17.77 13.37
N GLU A 257 6.72 18.96 13.92
CA GLU A 257 6.32 19.17 15.32
C GLU A 257 4.93 18.58 15.61
N ASN A 258 4.09 18.44 14.57
CA ASN A 258 2.78 17.81 14.63
C ASN A 258 2.58 16.94 13.38
N GLU A 259 2.60 15.63 13.60
CA GLU A 259 2.52 14.62 12.55
C GLU A 259 1.16 14.60 11.87
N LYS A 260 0.05 14.65 12.63
CA LYS A 260 -1.31 14.70 12.07
C LYS A 260 -1.50 15.90 11.14
N PHE A 261 -1.05 17.07 11.57
CA PHE A 261 -1.12 18.28 10.74
C PHE A 261 -0.27 18.12 9.48
N ALA A 262 0.99 17.67 9.63
CA ALA A 262 1.90 17.48 8.50
C ALA A 262 1.37 16.48 7.47
N MET A 263 0.81 15.36 7.92
CA MET A 263 0.19 14.36 7.04
C MET A 263 -1.05 14.91 6.35
N ARG A 264 -1.97 15.57 7.08
CA ARG A 264 -3.15 16.19 6.46
C ARG A 264 -2.75 17.18 5.36
N VAL A 265 -1.82 18.11 5.65
CA VAL A 265 -1.36 19.11 4.68
C VAL A 265 -0.73 18.43 3.47
N TYR A 266 0.07 17.39 3.69
CA TYR A 266 0.66 16.61 2.61
C TYR A 266 -0.41 15.96 1.73
N LEU A 267 -1.40 15.29 2.32
CA LEU A 267 -2.49 14.64 1.59
C LEU A 267 -3.29 15.64 0.74
N VAL A 268 -3.61 16.81 1.30
CA VAL A 268 -4.27 17.88 0.53
C VAL A 268 -3.39 18.37 -0.62
N ARG A 269 -2.08 18.57 -0.39
CA ARG A 269 -1.13 19.01 -1.41
C ARG A 269 -1.00 18.03 -2.58
N ILE A 270 -1.07 16.73 -2.31
CA ILE A 270 -1.02 15.71 -3.37
C ILE A 270 -2.39 15.51 -4.04
N GLY A 271 -3.40 16.31 -3.69
CA GLY A 271 -4.70 16.38 -4.36
C GLY A 271 -5.85 15.67 -3.66
N LEU A 272 -5.66 15.12 -2.46
CA LEU A 272 -6.76 14.58 -1.64
C LEU A 272 -7.47 15.73 -0.92
N SER A 273 -8.11 16.63 -1.65
CA SER A 273 -8.85 17.80 -1.15
C SER A 273 -10.37 17.61 -1.22
N GLY A 274 -11.17 18.45 -0.56
CA GLY A 274 -12.63 18.31 -0.58
C GLY A 274 -13.20 17.14 0.25
N ASP A 275 -14.53 17.02 0.23
CA ASP A 275 -15.26 16.08 1.09
C ASP A 275 -15.18 14.62 0.62
N GLU A 276 -15.02 14.38 -0.69
CA GLU A 276 -14.90 13.05 -1.29
C GLU A 276 -13.69 12.24 -0.76
N PHE A 277 -12.64 12.92 -0.30
CA PHE A 277 -11.44 12.33 0.29
C PHE A 277 -11.35 12.49 1.80
N LYS A 278 -12.38 13.05 2.47
CA LYS A 278 -12.37 13.24 3.93
C LYS A 278 -12.13 11.94 4.68
N SER A 279 -12.85 10.88 4.33
CA SER A 279 -12.68 9.55 4.91
C SER A 279 -11.31 8.94 4.59
N CYS A 280 -10.82 9.10 3.35
CA CYS A 280 -9.48 8.64 2.97
C CYS A 280 -8.40 9.32 3.82
N ARG A 281 -8.47 10.65 3.98
CA ARG A 281 -7.51 11.39 4.80
C ARG A 281 -7.55 10.91 6.25
N GLN A 282 -8.73 10.74 6.83
CA GLN A 282 -8.89 10.27 8.20
C GLN A 282 -8.19 8.93 8.44
N HIS A 283 -8.42 7.93 7.58
CA HIS A 283 -7.74 6.63 7.68
C HIS A 283 -6.21 6.71 7.56
N LEU A 284 -5.67 7.75 6.92
CA LEU A 284 -4.24 7.91 6.68
C LEU A 284 -3.52 8.76 7.73
N TYR A 285 -4.23 9.40 8.66
CA TYR A 285 -3.59 10.17 9.75
C TYR A 285 -4.13 9.83 11.13
N GLU A 286 -5.15 8.97 11.28
CA GLU A 286 -5.81 8.72 12.57
C GLU A 286 -4.85 8.27 13.68
N HIS A 287 -3.83 7.49 13.32
CA HIS A 287 -2.82 6.94 14.22
C HIS A 287 -1.59 7.84 14.44
N LEU A 288 -1.56 9.04 13.85
CA LEU A 288 -0.47 9.99 14.02
C LEU A 288 -0.70 10.89 15.25
N ASP A 289 0.38 11.43 15.81
CA ASP A 289 0.29 12.29 17.00
C ASP A 289 -0.12 13.73 16.66
N GLY A 290 -0.69 14.41 17.65
CA GLY A 290 -1.07 15.82 17.57
C GLY A 290 -2.47 16.06 17.01
N ASN A 291 -2.65 17.21 16.36
CA ASN A 291 -3.95 17.69 15.88
C ASN A 291 -3.92 17.97 14.37
N ALA A 292 -4.96 17.56 13.63
CA ALA A 292 -4.97 17.72 12.18
C ALA A 292 -5.23 19.18 11.71
N ALA A 293 -5.81 20.03 12.55
CA ALA A 293 -6.18 21.40 12.21
C ALA A 293 -5.08 22.42 12.51
N TRP A 294 -4.33 22.24 13.60
CA TRP A 294 -3.37 23.24 14.10
C TRP A 294 -1.93 22.71 14.05
N ARG A 295 -1.01 23.49 13.48
CA ARG A 295 0.42 23.11 13.40
C ARG A 295 1.09 23.10 14.78
N TYR A 296 0.90 24.17 15.53
CA TYR A 296 1.25 24.31 16.94
C TYR A 296 -0.06 24.12 17.73
N GLY A 297 -0.05 23.50 18.92
CA GLY A 297 -1.26 23.05 19.64
C GLY A 297 -2.45 24.02 19.71
N SER A 298 -3.62 23.54 20.16
CA SER A 298 -4.86 24.35 20.22
C SER A 298 -4.65 25.71 20.92
N LYS A 299 -5.51 26.71 20.62
CA LYS A 299 -5.44 28.08 21.19
C LYS A 299 -5.27 28.11 22.72
N GLU A 300 -5.70 27.08 23.45
CA GLU A 300 -5.54 26.95 24.90
C GLU A 300 -4.07 26.82 25.33
N ASN A 301 -3.24 26.08 24.58
CA ASN A 301 -1.79 25.95 24.84
C ASN A 301 -0.97 27.17 24.35
N CYS A 302 -1.56 28.05 23.55
CA CYS A 302 -0.91 29.28 23.12
C CYS A 302 -0.96 30.37 24.22
N ARG A 303 -1.92 30.30 25.15
CA ARG A 303 -1.99 31.23 26.30
C ARG A 303 -0.96 30.90 27.38
N SER A 304 -0.59 29.64 27.57
CA SER A 304 0.42 29.24 28.56
C SER A 304 1.84 29.61 28.16
N ARG A 305 2.13 29.78 26.86
CA ARG A 305 3.43 30.25 26.36
C ARG A 305 3.61 31.77 26.31
N ARG A 306 2.56 32.55 26.58
CA ARG A 306 2.63 34.03 26.61
C ARG A 306 2.65 34.63 28.02
N ARG A 307 2.74 33.80 29.05
CA ARG A 307 2.99 34.25 30.42
C ARG A 307 4.31 33.64 30.90
N CYS A 308 5.42 34.18 30.40
CA CYS A 308 6.59 34.30 31.27
C CYS A 308 6.26 35.47 32.22
N PRO A 309 6.32 35.28 33.54
CA PRO A 309 6.46 36.42 34.44
C PRO A 309 7.84 37.03 34.19
N ASP A 310 7.88 38.34 33.97
CA ASP A 310 9.09 39.12 34.19
C ASP A 310 9.37 39.12 35.70
N GLU A 311 10.32 38.28 36.13
CA GLU A 311 11.00 38.34 37.44
C GLU A 311 12.43 37.82 37.18
N ALA A 312 13.54 38.51 37.49
CA ALA A 312 13.81 39.69 38.30
C ALA A 312 15.04 40.44 37.74
#